data_AF-A0A1C6EIM3-F1
#
_entry.id   AF-A0A1C6EIM3-F1
#
_cell.length_a   1.000
_cell.length_b   1.000
_cell.length_c   1.000
_cell.angle_alpha   90.00
_cell.angle_beta   90.00
_cell.angle_gamma   90.00
#
_symmetry.space_group_name_H-M   'P 1'
#
loop_
_entity.id
_entity.type
_entity.pdbx_description
1 polymer ?
#
loop_
_entity_poly.entity_id
_entity_poly.type
_entity_poly.pdbx_seq_one_letter_code
_entity_poly.pdbx_strand_id
1 'polypeptide(L)' 'MDAIHLDDLSRLTMDYAGRFSVEMEYNADYDRMLQILEAGISKLESNQTGSIRLDLNPPILTLD' A
#
# COMPACT_ATOMS: atom_id res chain seq x y z
N MET A 1 -6.09 15.76 -28.65
CA MET A 1 -6.99 15.63 -27.50
C MET A 1 -6.19 14.90 -26.44
N ASP A 2 -5.55 15.64 -25.55
CA ASP A 2 -4.84 15.06 -24.42
C ASP A 2 -5.89 14.73 -23.36
N ALA A 3 -6.27 13.46 -23.32
CA ALA A 3 -7.04 12.94 -22.21
C ALA A 3 -6.10 12.93 -21.00
N ILE A 4 -6.25 13.92 -20.13
CA ILE A 4 -5.80 13.75 -18.74
C ILE A 4 -6.63 12.57 -18.22
N HIS A 5 -6.00 11.39 -18.11
CA HIS A 5 -6.58 10.26 -17.40
C HIS A 5 -6.58 10.62 -15.92
N LEU A 6 -7.61 11.37 -15.52
CA LEU A 6 -7.93 11.76 -14.15
C LEU A 6 -8.43 10.56 -13.35
N ASP A 7 -7.81 9.39 -13.52
CA ASP A 7 -8.15 8.14 -12.84
C ASP A 7 -7.01 7.72 -11.89
N ASP A 8 -5.77 8.15 -12.15
CA ASP A 8 -4.59 7.66 -11.41
C ASP A 8 -4.08 8.63 -10.32
N LEU A 9 -4.63 9.84 -10.21
CA LEU A 9 -4.26 10.80 -9.15
C LEU A 9 -4.80 10.43 -7.76
N SER A 10 -5.61 9.39 -7.68
CA SER A 10 -6.23 8.93 -6.43
C SER A 10 -5.34 7.93 -5.68
N ARG A 11 -4.19 7.51 -6.21
CA ARG A 11 -3.33 6.49 -5.59
C ARG A 11 -1.96 7.07 -5.23
N LEU A 12 -1.48 6.69 -4.05
CA LEU A 12 -0.15 7.00 -3.55
C LEU A 12 0.58 5.69 -3.27
N THR A 13 1.81 5.60 -3.78
CA THR A 13 2.73 4.48 -3.48
C THR A 13 3.82 4.96 -2.54
N MET A 14 4.06 4.22 -1.46
CA MET A 14 5.08 4.52 -0.46
C MET A 14 5.94 3.30 -0.18
N ASP A 15 7.26 3.49 -0.15
CA ASP A 15 8.18 2.46 0.32
C ASP A 15 8.17 2.38 1.85
N TYR A 16 7.87 1.19 2.37
CA TYR A 16 7.81 0.90 3.79
C TYR A 16 8.87 -0.12 4.20
N ALA A 17 9.61 0.20 5.26
CA ALA A 17 10.69 -0.62 5.83
C ALA A 17 11.77 -1.07 4.83
N GLY A 18 11.88 -0.40 3.66
CA GLY A 18 12.79 -0.72 2.57
C GLY A 18 12.57 -2.10 1.93
N ARG A 19 11.41 -2.72 2.18
CA ARG A 19 11.10 -4.11 1.79
C ARG A 19 9.71 -4.27 1.18
N PHE A 20 8.79 -3.36 1.49
CA PHE A 20 7.42 -3.41 1.02
C PHE A 20 7.05 -2.13 0.29
N SER A 21 6.44 -2.26 -0.86
CA SER A 21 5.77 -1.14 -1.54
C SER A 21 4.31 -1.12 -1.14
N VAL A 22 3.84 -0.02 -0.59
CA VAL A 22 2.46 0.14 -0.11
C VAL A 22 1.71 1.05 -1.06
N GLU A 23 0.63 0.54 -1.65
CA GLU A 23 -0.28 1.29 -2.50
C GLU A 23 -1.55 1.63 -1.71
N MET A 24 -1.94 2.90 -1.71
CA MET A 24 -3.11 3.39 -0.97
C MET A 24 -3.81 4.53 -1.69
N GLU A 25 -5.07 4.82 -1.34
CA GLU A 25 -5.73 6.00 -1.88
C GLU A 25 -5.20 7.30 -1.24
N TYR A 26 -5.14 8.38 -2.02
CA TYR A 26 -4.68 9.70 -1.55
C TYR A 26 -5.55 10.29 -0.44
N ASN A 27 -6.84 9.98 -0.44
CA ASN A 27 -7.79 10.41 0.61
C ASN A 27 -8.00 9.35 1.69
N ALA A 28 -7.18 8.29 1.70
CA ALA A 28 -7.30 7.24 2.68
C ALA A 28 -6.92 7.73 4.08
N ASP A 29 -7.48 7.06 5.08
CA ASP A 29 -7.08 7.23 6.47
C ASP A 29 -5.69 6.61 6.69
N TYR A 30 -4.65 7.45 6.51
CA TYR A 30 -3.24 7.06 6.61
C TYR A 30 -2.90 6.45 7.97
N ASP A 31 -3.44 7.00 9.07
CA ASP A 31 -3.21 6.49 10.42
C ASP A 31 -3.74 5.05 10.58
N ARG A 32 -4.96 4.80 10.13
CA ARG A 32 -5.54 3.45 10.15
C ARG A 32 -4.78 2.50 9.23
N MET A 33 -4.39 2.97 8.05
CA MET A 33 -3.67 2.17 7.07
C MET A 33 -2.28 1.77 7.56
N LEU A 34 -1.57 2.68 8.22
CA LEU A 34 -0.28 2.40 8.84
C LEU A 34 -0.41 1.36 9.96
N GLN A 35 -1.45 1.44 10.80
CA GLN A 35 -1.69 0.43 11.85
C GLN A 35 -1.93 -0.97 11.26
N ILE A 36 -2.71 -1.07 10.18
CA ILE A 36 -2.96 -2.35 9.49
C ILE A 36 -1.66 -2.89 8.89
N LEU A 37 -0.89 -2.01 8.25
CA LEU A 37 0.40 -2.32 7.65
C LEU A 37 1.39 -2.86 8.69
N GLU A 38 1.55 -2.16 9.81
CA GLU A 38 2.42 -2.57 10.92
C GLU A 38 1.98 -3.90 11.52
N ALA A 39 0.68 -4.10 11.73
CA ALA A 39 0.14 -5.36 12.25
C ALA A 39 0.33 -6.53 11.28
N GLY A 40 0.30 -6.28 9.98
CA GLY A 40 0.60 -7.27 8.94
C GLY A 40 2.08 -7.62 8.90
N ILE A 41 2.94 -6.61 8.80
CA ILE A 41 4.40 -6.78 8.70
C ILE A 41 5.00 -7.35 9.98
N SER A 42 4.45 -7.03 11.15
CA SER A 42 4.92 -7.60 12.42
C SER A 42 4.77 -9.13 12.49
N LYS A 43 3.97 -9.74 11.61
CA LYS A 43 3.80 -11.19 11.50
C LYS A 43 4.69 -11.81 10.41
N LEU A 44 5.34 -10.99 9.60
CA LEU A 44 6.20 -11.42 8.50
C LEU A 44 7.65 -11.54 8.96
N GLU A 45 8.39 -12.44 8.34
CA GLU A 45 9.82 -12.62 8.58
C GLU A 45 10.63 -11.45 8.00
N SER A 46 11.82 -11.20 8.56
CA SER A 46 12.62 -10.02 8.17
C SER A 46 13.15 -10.05 6.73
N ASN A 47 13.17 -11.22 6.10
CA ASN A 47 13.61 -11.41 4.72
C ASN A 47 12.47 -11.34 3.69
N GLN A 48 11.21 -11.21 4.13
CA GLN A 48 10.08 -11.13 3.21
C GLN A 48 9.96 -9.73 2.64
N THR A 49 9.74 -9.68 1.33
CA THR A 49 9.53 -8.48 0.53
C THR A 49 8.25 -8.64 -0.28
N GLY A 50 7.65 -7.54 -0.70
CA GLY A 50 6.42 -7.62 -1.49
C GLY A 50 5.72 -6.30 -1.68
N SER A 51 4.46 -6.37 -2.11
CA SER A 51 3.59 -5.21 -2.30
C SER A 51 2.31 -5.36 -1.47
N ILE A 52 1.88 -4.27 -0.86
CA ILE A 52 0.70 -4.21 0.00
C ILE A 52 -0.27 -3.22 -0.61
N ARG A 53 -1.44 -3.71 -0.99
CA ARG A 53 -2.53 -2.89 -1.54
C ARG A 53 -3.56 -2.63 -0.47
N LEU A 54 -3.59 -1.39 0.00
CA LEU A 54 -4.53 -0.88 0.99
C LEU A 54 -5.73 -0.17 0.36
N ASP A 55 -5.69 0.10 -0.95
CA ASP A 55 -6.83 0.61 -1.72
C ASP A 55 -7.96 -0.44 -1.87
N LEU A 56 -7.65 -1.71 -1.59
CA LEU A 56 -8.61 -2.81 -1.63
C LEU A 56 -9.21 -3.09 -0.25
N ASN A 57 -10.49 -3.45 -0.20
CA ASN A 57 -11.18 -3.87 1.03
C ASN A 57 -11.75 -5.30 0.85
N PRO A 58 -11.15 -6.35 1.46
CA PRO A 58 -10.01 -6.28 2.40
C PRO A 58 -8.67 -6.00 1.70
N PRO A 59 -7.68 -5.46 2.43
CA PRO A 59 -6.34 -5.19 1.90
C PRO A 59 -5.65 -6.50 1.52
N ILE A 60 -4.82 -6.44 0.47
CA ILE A 60 -4.14 -7.62 -0.08
C ILE A 60 -2.62 -7.44 0.07
N LEU A 61 -1.98 -8.46 0.65
CA LEU A 61 -0.52 -8.60 0.67
C LEU A 61 -0.12 -9.57 -0.45
N THR A 62 0.77 -9.11 -1.33
CA THR A 62 1.41 -9.92 -2.35
C THR A 62 2.89 -10.05 -2.00
N LEU A 63 3.37 -11.27 -1.80
CA LEU A 63 4.78 -11.55 -1.53
C LEU A 63 5.52 -11.80 -2.85
N ASP A 64 6.74 -11.30 -2.95
CA ASP A 64 7.68 -11.61 -4.04
C ASP A 64 8.49 -12.88 -3.72
#